data_AF-A0A4R4S425-F1
#
_entry.id   AF-A0A4R4S425-F1
#
_cell.length_a   1.000
_cell.length_b   1.000
_cell.length_c   1.000
_cell.angle_alpha   90.00
_cell.angle_beta   90.00
_cell.angle_gamma   90.00
#
_symmetry.space_group_name_H-M   'P 1'
#
loop_
_entity.id
_entity.type
_entity.pdbx_description
1 polymer ?
#
loop_
_entity_poly.entity_id
_entity_poly.type
_entity_poly.pdbx_seq_one_letter_code
_entity_poly.pdbx_strand_id
1 'polypeptide(L)'
;MKGDKGPGGADGDRRPRNPYPLPGQNPDPREDDSPPDSSPPPASEMRPPPIPGMPPSKGAPPEAPPGFPAGGRSVRSGAMVWLMFLGPFVVAMLVIFSWAGHRIYGAGEDDGDGVAARPPDSPRPEPISTVPPKVKGWDAVTSAKYGMSYDVPSSWRILPSTVLIGWEAAHGQDRSMMSTAAVFREDVCKDGDDEYTRAHTGFNQYVEGGLTGVAEHAAKKWAANAYTSEGDPAPSIALKAPESVKAGRKKGVHVQADVVMKATGRCVPPTAVVHTVAVPGVGPGKTTVFILLADQGVPDAAPKAAIKKILGSLRPS
;
A
#
# COMPACT_ATOMS: atom_id res chain seq x y z
N MET A 1 -66.27 -10.55 -4.59
CA MET A 1 -66.13 -11.43 -3.41
C MET A 1 -65.02 -12.44 -3.69
N LYS A 2 -64.10 -12.62 -2.73
CA LYS A 2 -62.95 -13.57 -2.69
C LYS A 2 -61.84 -13.29 -3.74
N GLY A 3 -60.54 -13.38 -3.46
CA GLY A 3 -59.74 -13.80 -2.30
C GLY A 3 -58.31 -14.10 -2.78
N ASP A 4 -57.33 -13.93 -1.89
CA ASP A 4 -55.85 -14.02 -2.02
C ASP A 4 -55.19 -15.04 -2.98
N LYS A 5 -54.00 -14.68 -3.49
CA LYS A 5 -52.68 -15.31 -3.16
C LYS A 5 -51.54 -14.72 -4.01
N GLY A 6 -50.49 -14.22 -3.37
CA GLY A 6 -49.19 -13.96 -4.00
C GLY A 6 -48.25 -15.18 -3.92
N PRO A 7 -47.05 -15.09 -4.51
CA PRO A 7 -45.89 -15.78 -3.97
C PRO A 7 -44.70 -14.83 -3.76
N GLY A 8 -44.18 -14.84 -2.54
CA GLY A 8 -42.83 -14.42 -2.21
C GLY A 8 -41.85 -15.60 -2.31
N GLY A 9 -40.57 -15.27 -2.45
CA GLY A 9 -39.46 -16.22 -2.47
C GLY A 9 -38.16 -15.47 -2.75
N ALA A 10 -37.62 -14.83 -1.71
CA ALA A 10 -36.31 -14.18 -1.73
C ALA A 10 -35.21 -15.22 -1.53
N ASP A 11 -34.26 -15.27 -2.45
CA ASP A 11 -33.04 -16.06 -2.34
C ASP A 11 -32.10 -15.40 -1.33
N GLY A 12 -31.72 -16.18 -0.31
CA GLY A 12 -30.97 -15.76 0.86
C GLY A 12 -29.46 -15.62 0.61
N ASP A 13 -28.91 -14.56 1.23
CA ASP A 13 -27.56 -14.41 1.77
C ASP A 13 -26.45 -15.34 1.27
N ARG A 14 -25.70 -14.86 0.27
CA ARG A 14 -24.28 -15.19 0.13
C ARG A 14 -23.46 -13.91 0.29
N ARG A 15 -23.01 -13.65 1.52
CA ARG A 15 -21.99 -12.62 1.76
C ARG A 15 -20.65 -13.09 1.14
N PRO A 16 -19.95 -12.25 0.37
CA PRO A 16 -18.62 -12.57 -0.13
C PRO A 16 -17.66 -12.80 1.04
N ARG A 17 -16.91 -13.91 1.04
CA ARG A 17 -15.84 -14.14 2.03
C ARG A 17 -14.72 -13.13 1.81
N ASN A 18 -14.25 -12.53 2.90
CA ASN A 18 -13.10 -11.63 2.91
C ASN A 18 -11.82 -12.40 2.54
N PRO A 19 -11.07 -11.99 1.49
CA PRO A 19 -9.83 -12.63 1.10
C PRO A 19 -8.63 -12.36 2.04
N TYR A 20 -8.75 -11.48 3.04
CA TYR A 20 -7.68 -11.14 3.98
C TYR A 20 -8.18 -11.15 5.44
N PRO A 21 -8.11 -12.29 6.14
CA PRO A 21 -8.43 -12.34 7.57
C PRO A 21 -7.38 -11.61 8.41
N LEU A 22 -7.81 -10.80 9.37
CA LEU A 22 -6.94 -10.14 10.34
C LEU A 22 -6.40 -11.16 11.37
N PRO A 23 -5.18 -10.97 11.90
CA PRO A 23 -4.62 -11.85 12.93
C PRO A 23 -5.53 -11.91 14.17
N GLY A 24 -6.00 -13.11 14.53
CA GLY A 24 -6.88 -13.35 15.68
C GLY A 24 -8.34 -13.69 15.34
N GLN A 25 -8.72 -13.71 14.07
CA GLN A 25 -10.02 -14.27 13.65
C GLN A 25 -9.89 -15.77 13.41
N ASN A 26 -10.33 -16.58 14.38
CA ASN A 26 -10.60 -18.00 14.12
C ASN A 26 -11.83 -18.11 13.22
N PRO A 27 -11.82 -18.96 12.18
CA PRO A 27 -13.03 -19.26 11.42
C PRO A 27 -14.06 -19.90 12.36
N ASP A 28 -15.29 -19.38 12.40
CA ASP A 28 -16.40 -20.06 13.07
C ASP A 28 -16.52 -21.51 12.55
N PRO A 29 -16.62 -22.51 13.44
CA PRO A 29 -16.98 -23.85 13.01
C PRO A 29 -18.45 -23.84 12.59
N ARG A 30 -18.75 -24.48 11.45
CA ARG A 30 -20.12 -24.71 11.00
C ARG A 30 -20.92 -25.44 12.08
N GLU A 31 -22.06 -24.89 12.46
CA GLU A 31 -23.16 -25.67 13.06
C GLU A 31 -23.67 -26.64 11.98
N ASP A 32 -23.30 -27.91 12.11
CA ASP A 32 -23.99 -29.02 11.44
C ASP A 32 -24.79 -29.78 12.51
N ASP A 33 -26.10 -29.75 12.36
CA ASP A 33 -27.06 -30.58 13.09
C ASP A 33 -26.82 -32.07 12.79
N SER A 34 -26.41 -32.86 13.79
CA SER A 34 -26.57 -34.32 13.82
C SER A 34 -26.52 -34.87 15.26
N PRO A 35 -27.22 -35.98 15.57
CA PRO A 35 -27.60 -36.39 16.94
C PRO A 35 -26.48 -37.12 17.70
N PRO A 36 -26.65 -37.36 19.02
CA PRO A 36 -25.55 -37.70 19.91
C PRO A 36 -25.23 -39.18 19.83
N ASP A 37 -23.94 -39.49 19.64
CA ASP A 37 -23.41 -40.82 19.92
C ASP A 37 -22.35 -40.76 21.02
N SER A 38 -22.60 -41.57 22.02
CA SER A 38 -21.93 -41.64 23.31
C SER A 38 -20.63 -42.42 23.23
N SER A 39 -19.52 -41.83 23.69
CA SER A 39 -18.32 -42.57 24.07
C SER A 39 -17.50 -41.81 25.13
N PRO A 40 -17.08 -42.45 26.24
CA PRO A 40 -16.31 -41.81 27.31
C PRO A 40 -14.81 -41.68 26.97
N PRO A 41 -14.09 -40.70 27.55
CA PRO A 41 -12.67 -40.49 27.27
C PRO A 41 -11.77 -41.51 27.99
N PRO A 42 -10.67 -41.97 27.36
CA PRO A 42 -9.65 -42.75 28.05
C PRO A 42 -8.83 -41.87 29.00
N ALA A 43 -8.59 -42.41 30.19
CA ALA A 43 -7.62 -41.93 31.16
C ALA A 43 -6.18 -42.25 30.71
N SER A 44 -5.21 -41.52 31.28
CA SER A 44 -3.73 -41.62 31.15
C SER A 44 -3.14 -40.64 30.12
N GLU A 45 -2.05 -39.90 30.37
CA GLU A 45 -0.94 -40.14 31.30
C GLU A 45 -0.51 -38.88 32.05
N MET A 46 -0.37 -39.08 33.36
CA MET A 46 0.42 -38.28 34.29
C MET A 46 1.88 -38.17 33.84
N ARG A 47 2.40 -36.95 33.92
CA ARG A 47 3.84 -36.70 34.00
C ARG A 47 4.42 -37.27 35.31
N PRO A 48 5.54 -38.02 35.29
CA PRO A 48 6.40 -38.15 36.46
C PRO A 48 7.31 -36.92 36.61
N PRO A 49 7.62 -36.47 37.85
CA PRO A 49 8.58 -35.39 38.10
C PRO A 49 10.04 -35.84 37.88
N PRO A 50 10.95 -34.91 37.54
CA PRO A 50 12.36 -35.22 37.31
C PRO A 50 13.10 -35.62 38.60
N ILE A 51 13.95 -36.64 38.47
CA ILE A 51 14.81 -37.18 39.54
C ILE A 51 16.04 -36.27 39.73
N PRO A 52 16.35 -35.79 40.94
CA PRO A 52 17.58 -35.05 41.22
C PRO A 52 18.83 -35.96 41.21
N GLY A 53 19.89 -35.59 40.49
CA GLY A 53 21.23 -36.16 40.71
C GLY A 53 22.03 -36.73 39.52
N MET A 54 21.69 -36.43 38.26
CA MET A 54 22.57 -36.82 37.12
C MET A 54 23.44 -35.65 36.62
N PRO A 55 24.74 -35.87 36.37
CA PRO A 55 25.64 -34.87 35.80
C PRO A 55 25.36 -34.63 34.29
N PRO A 56 25.64 -33.43 33.77
CA PRO A 56 25.33 -33.07 32.39
C PRO A 56 26.21 -33.83 31.39
N SER A 57 25.55 -34.45 30.40
CA SER A 57 26.20 -35.05 29.23
C SER A 57 26.82 -33.98 28.33
N LYS A 58 28.10 -34.16 27.97
CA LYS A 58 28.86 -33.37 26.99
C LYS A 58 28.78 -34.03 25.61
N GLY A 59 28.52 -33.23 24.58
CA GLY A 59 28.58 -33.58 23.15
C GLY A 59 27.29 -33.17 22.44
N ALA A 60 27.25 -32.49 21.29
CA ALA A 60 28.19 -32.34 20.17
C ALA A 60 27.95 -30.96 19.48
N PRO A 61 28.85 -30.47 18.60
CA PRO A 61 28.67 -29.17 17.93
C PRO A 61 27.61 -29.26 16.82
N PRO A 62 26.76 -28.24 16.62
CA PRO A 62 25.83 -28.22 15.50
C PRO A 62 26.56 -27.99 14.19
N GLU A 63 26.25 -28.87 13.25
CA GLU A 63 26.66 -28.93 11.86
C GLU A 63 26.09 -27.72 11.09
N ALA A 64 26.95 -27.04 10.32
CA ALA A 64 26.57 -25.90 9.50
C ALA A 64 25.84 -26.38 8.22
N PRO A 65 24.67 -25.83 7.86
CA PRO A 65 24.10 -26.08 6.55
C PRO A 65 24.87 -25.33 5.45
N PRO A 66 24.95 -25.90 4.23
CA PRO A 66 25.78 -25.40 3.14
C PRO A 66 25.23 -24.09 2.55
N GLY A 67 26.17 -23.21 2.22
CA GLY A 67 25.90 -21.90 1.61
C GLY A 67 25.31 -22.01 0.20
N PHE A 68 24.34 -21.13 -0.05
CA PHE A 68 23.98 -20.65 -1.37
C PHE A 68 24.12 -19.11 -1.36
N PRO A 69 24.54 -18.50 -2.49
CA PRO A 69 25.08 -17.15 -2.51
C PRO A 69 24.03 -16.10 -2.16
N ALA A 70 24.32 -15.31 -1.14
CA ALA A 70 23.61 -14.08 -0.81
C ALA A 70 23.96 -13.00 -1.84
N GLY A 71 22.95 -12.55 -2.57
CA GLY A 71 23.03 -11.41 -3.48
C GLY A 71 21.68 -10.71 -3.49
N GLY A 72 21.39 -9.94 -2.45
CA GLY A 72 20.25 -9.03 -2.40
C GLY A 72 20.47 -7.90 -3.41
N ARG A 73 19.84 -8.03 -4.57
CA ARG A 73 19.79 -7.01 -5.62
C ARG A 73 18.47 -6.28 -5.51
N SER A 74 18.51 -4.96 -5.38
CA SER A 74 17.40 -4.11 -5.82
C SER A 74 17.20 -4.37 -7.33
N VAL A 75 15.98 -4.75 -7.71
CA VAL A 75 15.66 -4.97 -9.12
C VAL A 75 15.62 -3.61 -9.81
N ARG A 76 16.73 -3.35 -10.49
CA ARG A 76 16.93 -2.32 -11.50
C ARG A 76 15.77 -2.35 -12.50
N SER A 77 14.88 -1.36 -12.43
CA SER A 77 13.93 -1.07 -13.50
C SER A 77 14.65 -0.24 -14.56
N GLY A 78 15.28 -0.92 -15.51
CA GLY A 78 15.95 -0.30 -16.65
C GLY A 78 16.04 -1.23 -17.85
N ALA A 79 15.12 -1.02 -18.80
CA ALA A 79 15.13 -1.41 -20.21
C ALA A 79 15.33 -2.89 -20.62
N MET A 80 14.27 -3.44 -21.24
CA MET A 80 14.30 -4.36 -22.40
C MET A 80 14.55 -5.87 -22.15
N VAL A 81 13.49 -6.63 -21.83
CA VAL A 81 13.20 -7.94 -22.45
C VAL A 81 11.71 -8.01 -22.77
N TRP A 82 11.42 -7.68 -24.03
CA TRP A 82 10.22 -8.09 -24.76
C TRP A 82 10.26 -9.63 -24.93
N LEU A 83 9.09 -10.26 -25.10
CA LEU A 83 8.84 -11.70 -25.36
C LEU A 83 8.73 -12.60 -24.12
N MET A 84 7.55 -12.63 -23.49
CA MET A 84 6.87 -13.91 -23.15
C MET A 84 5.42 -13.77 -22.63
N PHE A 85 4.67 -12.75 -23.08
CA PHE A 85 3.21 -12.68 -22.83
C PHE A 85 2.37 -12.36 -24.09
N LEU A 86 2.93 -12.56 -25.29
CA LEU A 86 2.21 -12.35 -26.56
C LEU A 86 1.45 -13.59 -27.06
N GLY A 87 1.69 -14.79 -26.52
CA GLY A 87 1.07 -16.02 -27.02
C GLY A 87 -0.48 -16.02 -26.96
N PRO A 88 -1.09 -15.90 -25.77
CA PRO A 88 -2.55 -15.94 -25.65
C PRO A 88 -3.23 -14.62 -26.07
N PHE A 89 -2.54 -13.48 -25.98
CA PHE A 89 -3.09 -12.18 -26.37
C PHE A 89 -3.16 -11.98 -27.89
N VAL A 90 -2.18 -12.50 -28.66
CA VAL A 90 -2.20 -12.41 -30.13
C VAL A 90 -3.28 -13.32 -30.72
N VAL A 91 -3.52 -14.51 -30.16
CA VAL A 91 -4.61 -15.39 -30.61
C VAL A 91 -5.98 -14.78 -30.29
N ALA A 92 -6.16 -14.21 -29.09
CA ALA A 92 -7.40 -13.53 -28.73
C ALA A 92 -7.65 -12.28 -29.59
N MET A 93 -6.63 -11.48 -29.89
CA MET A 93 -6.75 -10.36 -30.83
C MET A 93 -7.04 -10.83 -32.26
N LEU A 94 -6.42 -11.90 -32.76
CA LEU A 94 -6.69 -12.40 -34.10
C LEU A 94 -8.13 -12.91 -34.24
N VAL A 95 -8.71 -13.52 -33.21
CA VAL A 95 -10.14 -13.93 -33.24
C VAL A 95 -11.07 -12.71 -33.19
N ILE A 96 -10.75 -11.67 -32.39
CA ILE A 96 -11.53 -10.43 -32.32
C ILE A 96 -11.44 -9.64 -33.63
N PHE A 97 -10.25 -9.55 -34.24
CA PHE A 97 -10.06 -8.89 -35.54
C PHE A 97 -10.64 -9.69 -36.70
N SER A 98 -10.64 -11.03 -36.63
CA SER A 98 -11.27 -11.87 -37.67
C SER A 98 -12.80 -11.80 -37.60
N TRP A 99 -13.39 -11.54 -36.43
CA TRP A 99 -14.85 -11.32 -36.29
C TRP A 99 -15.28 -9.88 -36.62
N ALA A 100 -14.43 -8.88 -36.36
CA ALA A 100 -14.66 -7.49 -36.75
C ALA A 100 -14.38 -7.24 -38.25
N GLY A 101 -13.36 -7.88 -38.82
CA GLY A 101 -12.96 -7.75 -40.22
C GLY A 101 -13.97 -8.35 -41.20
N HIS A 102 -14.66 -9.42 -40.81
CA HIS A 102 -15.69 -10.03 -41.67
C HIS A 102 -16.99 -9.21 -41.76
N ARG A 103 -17.17 -8.19 -40.91
CA ARG A 103 -18.29 -7.24 -40.97
C ARG A 103 -17.94 -5.91 -41.63
N ILE A 104 -16.69 -5.69 -42.05
CA ILE A 104 -16.23 -4.42 -42.66
C ILE A 104 -15.66 -4.63 -44.07
N TYR A 105 -15.20 -5.83 -44.46
CA TYR A 105 -14.74 -6.11 -45.83
C TYR A 105 -15.83 -6.68 -46.74
N GLY A 106 -16.89 -5.90 -46.93
CA GLY A 106 -17.75 -5.98 -48.10
C GLY A 106 -17.50 -4.77 -48.98
N ALA A 107 -16.91 -5.02 -50.17
CA ALA A 107 -16.77 -4.13 -51.33
C ALA A 107 -15.55 -3.18 -51.39
N GLY A 108 -14.80 -3.30 -52.49
CA GLY A 108 -14.22 -2.17 -53.21
C GLY A 108 -12.71 -2.14 -53.38
N GLU A 109 -12.21 -2.70 -54.49
CA GLU A 109 -10.99 -2.25 -55.17
C GLU A 109 -11.14 -0.79 -55.64
N ASP A 110 -10.17 0.08 -55.31
CA ASP A 110 -9.59 1.04 -56.27
C ASP A 110 -8.29 1.66 -55.71
N ASP A 111 -7.36 1.94 -56.62
CA ASP A 111 -6.02 2.50 -56.41
C ASP A 111 -6.03 3.98 -55.98
N GLY A 112 -5.06 4.42 -55.16
CA GLY A 112 -4.77 5.86 -55.05
C GLY A 112 -4.10 6.35 -53.75
N ASP A 113 -2.89 6.89 -53.94
CA ASP A 113 -2.17 7.89 -53.13
C ASP A 113 -1.79 7.60 -51.66
N GLY A 114 -0.47 7.46 -51.48
CA GLY A 114 0.20 7.44 -50.18
C GLY A 114 0.06 8.75 -49.43
N VAL A 115 -0.84 8.77 -48.45
CA VAL A 115 -0.89 9.83 -47.43
C VAL A 115 0.11 9.49 -46.32
N ALA A 116 1.18 10.27 -46.22
CA ALA A 116 2.13 10.22 -45.13
C ALA A 116 1.41 10.34 -43.78
N ALA A 117 1.51 9.31 -42.95
CA ALA A 117 0.96 9.30 -41.60
C ALA A 117 1.67 10.38 -40.76
N ARG A 118 0.88 11.32 -40.23
CA ARG A 118 1.40 12.33 -39.29
C ARG A 118 1.91 11.63 -38.02
N PRO A 119 3.05 12.07 -37.45
CA PRO A 119 3.53 11.55 -36.19
C PRO A 119 2.48 11.78 -35.09
N PRO A 120 2.34 10.85 -34.13
CA PRO A 120 1.38 10.98 -33.04
C PRO A 120 1.65 12.25 -32.24
N ASP A 121 0.56 12.96 -31.89
CA ASP A 121 0.63 14.13 -31.02
C ASP A 121 1.35 13.79 -29.71
N SER A 122 2.21 14.71 -29.27
CA SER A 122 2.89 14.59 -27.97
C SER A 122 1.88 14.45 -26.83
N PRO A 123 2.18 13.69 -25.76
CA PRO A 123 1.28 13.54 -24.64
C PRO A 123 0.84 14.91 -24.11
N ARG A 124 -0.48 15.14 -24.06
CA ARG A 124 -1.04 16.33 -23.44
C ARG A 124 -0.55 16.40 -21.99
N PRO A 125 -0.09 17.57 -21.50
CA PRO A 125 0.20 17.74 -20.08
C PRO A 125 -1.02 17.32 -19.27
N GLU A 126 -0.83 16.41 -18.30
CA GLU A 126 -1.90 16.02 -17.38
C GLU A 126 -2.43 17.26 -16.64
N PRO A 127 -3.73 17.32 -16.34
CA PRO A 127 -4.34 18.51 -15.78
C PRO A 127 -3.72 18.85 -14.42
N ILE A 128 -3.22 20.09 -14.33
CA ILE A 128 -2.92 20.79 -13.08
C ILE A 128 -4.20 20.74 -12.22
N SER A 129 -4.05 20.46 -10.92
CA SER A 129 -5.18 20.35 -9.99
C SER A 129 -6.22 21.45 -10.22
N THR A 130 -7.49 21.03 -10.38
CA THR A 130 -8.63 21.95 -10.52
C THR A 130 -9.00 22.63 -9.21
N VAL A 131 -8.42 22.20 -8.09
CA VAL A 131 -8.68 22.75 -6.75
C VAL A 131 -7.58 23.77 -6.44
N PRO A 132 -7.92 25.04 -6.19
CA PRO A 132 -6.92 26.04 -5.85
C PRO A 132 -6.20 25.68 -4.54
N PRO A 133 -4.91 26.00 -4.41
CA PRO A 133 -4.15 25.79 -3.18
C PRO A 133 -4.71 26.65 -2.05
N LYS A 134 -4.81 26.07 -0.85
CA LYS A 134 -5.20 26.78 0.38
C LYS A 134 -4.02 27.59 0.94
N VAL A 135 -2.79 27.12 0.75
CA VAL A 135 -1.58 27.85 1.12
C VAL A 135 -1.11 28.70 -0.05
N LYS A 136 -1.02 30.02 0.16
CA LYS A 136 -0.58 30.96 -0.88
C LYS A 136 0.84 30.62 -1.36
N GLY A 137 1.01 30.51 -2.68
CA GLY A 137 2.30 30.21 -3.33
C GLY A 137 2.72 28.74 -3.27
N TRP A 138 1.79 27.85 -2.91
CA TRP A 138 1.99 26.39 -2.92
C TRP A 138 1.15 25.78 -4.03
N ASP A 139 1.47 24.55 -4.40
CA ASP A 139 0.76 23.80 -5.43
C ASP A 139 -0.19 22.79 -4.78
N ALA A 140 -1.39 22.65 -5.34
CA ALA A 140 -2.38 21.70 -4.85
C ALA A 140 -2.17 20.32 -5.48
N VAL A 141 -2.19 19.29 -4.63
CA VAL A 141 -2.22 17.88 -5.01
C VAL A 141 -3.61 17.33 -4.71
N THR A 142 -4.31 16.88 -5.75
CA THR A 142 -5.73 16.54 -5.66
C THR A 142 -6.01 15.14 -6.18
N SER A 143 -6.80 14.37 -5.44
CA SER A 143 -7.20 13.03 -5.83
C SER A 143 -8.71 12.86 -5.86
N ALA A 144 -9.27 12.67 -7.06
CA ALA A 144 -10.67 12.26 -7.21
C ALA A 144 -10.91 10.87 -6.59
N LYS A 145 -9.94 9.95 -6.73
CA LYS A 145 -9.99 8.58 -6.16
C LYS A 145 -10.21 8.59 -4.65
N TYR A 146 -9.52 9.48 -3.94
CA TYR A 146 -9.58 9.55 -2.47
C TYR A 146 -10.50 10.66 -1.95
N GLY A 147 -11.00 11.53 -2.83
CA GLY A 147 -11.87 12.67 -2.51
C GLY A 147 -11.22 13.69 -1.59
N MET A 148 -9.90 13.87 -1.71
CA MET A 148 -9.08 14.69 -0.84
C MET A 148 -8.00 15.44 -1.62
N SER A 149 -7.57 16.57 -1.06
CA SER A 149 -6.47 17.41 -1.54
C SER A 149 -5.58 17.87 -0.39
N TYR A 150 -4.32 18.14 -0.71
CA TYR A 150 -3.34 18.80 0.14
C TYR A 150 -2.48 19.74 -0.72
N ASP A 151 -1.72 20.64 -0.08
CA ASP A 151 -0.82 21.55 -0.77
C ASP A 151 0.62 21.22 -0.40
N VAL A 152 1.53 21.42 -1.34
CA VAL A 152 2.98 21.31 -1.15
C VAL A 152 3.71 22.55 -1.66
N PRO A 153 4.83 22.96 -1.05
CA PRO A 153 5.64 24.04 -1.60
C PRO A 153 6.29 23.60 -2.92
N SER A 154 6.68 24.57 -3.74
CA SER A 154 7.35 24.33 -5.05
C SER A 154 8.66 23.55 -4.97
N SER A 155 9.23 23.38 -3.77
CA SER A 155 10.37 22.50 -3.54
C SER A 155 10.02 21.01 -3.55
N TRP A 156 8.74 20.66 -3.64
CA TRP A 156 8.24 19.29 -3.78
C TRP A 156 7.84 19.03 -5.22
N ARG A 157 8.17 17.84 -5.71
CA ARG A 157 7.76 17.39 -7.04
C ARG A 157 6.46 16.63 -6.91
N ILE A 158 5.41 17.12 -7.55
CA ILE A 158 4.12 16.41 -7.65
C ILE A 158 4.26 15.31 -8.69
N LEU A 159 3.90 14.08 -8.31
CA LEU A 159 3.90 12.94 -9.22
C LEU A 159 2.56 12.84 -9.97
N PRO A 160 2.55 12.30 -11.20
CA PRO A 160 1.31 11.94 -11.89
C PRO A 160 0.41 11.09 -10.98
N SER A 161 -0.90 11.31 -11.05
CA SER A 161 -1.86 10.65 -10.13
C SER A 161 -1.91 9.12 -10.29
N THR A 162 -1.48 8.62 -11.44
CA THR A 162 -1.37 7.21 -11.82
C THR A 162 -0.13 6.53 -11.24
N VAL A 163 0.87 7.30 -10.79
CA VAL A 163 2.08 6.75 -10.18
C VAL A 163 1.76 6.23 -8.77
N LEU A 164 2.16 4.97 -8.54
CA LEU A 164 2.17 4.33 -7.24
C LEU A 164 3.59 4.34 -6.70
N ILE A 165 3.78 4.89 -5.51
CA ILE A 165 5.02 4.77 -4.74
C ILE A 165 4.77 3.90 -3.52
N GLY A 166 5.76 3.13 -3.10
CA GLY A 166 5.58 2.21 -1.99
C GLY A 166 6.86 1.56 -1.51
N TRP A 167 6.72 0.85 -0.40
CA TRP A 167 7.77 0.09 0.27
C TRP A 167 7.28 -1.32 0.54
N GLU A 168 8.17 -2.27 0.28
CA GLU A 168 8.03 -3.65 0.71
C GLU A 168 8.74 -3.81 2.06
N ALA A 169 8.12 -4.55 2.97
CA ALA A 169 8.79 -4.95 4.20
C ALA A 169 9.96 -5.89 3.86
N ALA A 170 11.01 -5.86 4.69
CA ALA A 170 12.22 -6.68 4.53
C ALA A 170 11.98 -8.19 4.38
N HIS A 171 10.80 -8.71 4.73
CA HIS A 171 10.42 -10.12 4.59
C HIS A 171 9.37 -10.38 3.50
N GLY A 172 9.16 -9.42 2.59
CA GLY A 172 8.42 -9.59 1.33
C GLY A 172 6.89 -9.72 1.42
N GLN A 173 6.31 -9.94 2.60
CA GLN A 173 4.84 -10.14 2.71
C GLN A 173 4.05 -8.85 2.91
N ASP A 174 4.62 -7.83 3.54
CA ASP A 174 3.92 -6.59 3.82
C ASP A 174 4.29 -5.49 2.83
N ARG A 175 3.29 -4.91 2.17
CA ARG A 175 3.46 -3.78 1.24
C ARG A 175 2.67 -2.56 1.68
N SER A 176 3.29 -1.40 1.54
CA SER A 176 2.66 -0.10 1.73
C SER A 176 2.77 0.68 0.43
N MET A 177 1.64 1.08 -0.15
CA MET A 177 1.59 1.83 -1.41
C MET A 177 0.68 3.04 -1.26
N MET A 178 1.03 4.14 -1.91
CA MET A 178 0.22 5.35 -2.00
C MET A 178 0.24 5.88 -3.43
N SER A 179 -0.77 6.66 -3.79
CA SER A 179 -0.79 7.41 -5.05
C SER A 179 -1.17 8.87 -4.80
N THR A 180 -1.23 9.66 -5.89
CA THR A 180 -1.42 11.12 -5.80
C THR A 180 -0.35 11.74 -4.89
N ALA A 181 0.89 11.36 -5.17
CA ALA A 181 2.00 11.58 -4.28
C ALA A 181 2.82 12.81 -4.66
N ALA A 182 3.56 13.34 -3.70
CA ALA A 182 4.58 14.35 -3.91
C ALA A 182 5.85 13.96 -3.14
N VAL A 183 7.01 14.28 -3.70
CA VAL A 183 8.32 13.92 -3.16
C VAL A 183 9.18 15.15 -2.92
N PHE A 184 9.99 15.12 -1.87
CA PHE A 184 10.92 16.17 -1.50
C PHE A 184 12.35 15.64 -1.50
N ARG A 185 13.23 16.36 -2.20
CA ARG A 185 14.66 15.99 -2.33
C ARG A 185 14.81 14.53 -2.74
N GLU A 186 14.30 14.24 -3.92
CA GLU A 186 14.40 12.93 -4.53
C GLU A 186 15.83 12.62 -4.95
N ASP A 187 16.27 11.38 -4.70
CA ASP A 187 17.57 10.81 -5.05
C ASP A 187 18.76 11.70 -4.68
N VAL A 188 18.62 12.44 -3.58
CA VAL A 188 19.60 13.45 -3.15
C VAL A 188 20.85 12.83 -2.54
N CYS A 189 20.74 11.60 -2.06
CA CYS A 189 21.84 10.84 -1.50
C CYS A 189 21.86 9.46 -2.15
N LYS A 190 23.07 8.99 -2.47
CA LYS A 190 23.31 7.65 -3.01
C LYS A 190 24.20 6.88 -2.07
N ASP A 191 23.92 5.60 -1.83
CA ASP A 191 24.81 4.70 -1.09
C ASP A 191 24.87 3.38 -1.85
N GLY A 192 25.98 3.11 -2.55
CA GLY A 192 26.01 2.05 -3.55
C GLY A 192 25.00 2.26 -4.67
N ASP A 193 24.12 1.27 -4.87
CA ASP A 193 23.04 1.28 -5.85
C ASP A 193 21.73 1.86 -5.29
N ASP A 194 21.69 2.24 -4.00
CA ASP A 194 20.50 2.76 -3.35
C ASP A 194 20.41 4.28 -3.47
N GLU A 195 19.21 4.77 -3.81
CA GLU A 195 18.87 6.18 -3.93
C GLU A 195 17.89 6.58 -2.82
N TYR A 196 18.18 7.69 -2.14
CA TYR A 196 17.44 8.11 -0.96
C TYR A 196 16.70 9.41 -1.22
N THR A 197 15.38 9.37 -1.01
CA THR A 197 14.47 10.51 -1.09
C THR A 197 14.06 10.95 0.31
N ARG A 198 14.18 12.25 0.63
CA ARG A 198 14.05 12.75 2.02
C ARG A 198 12.63 12.78 2.56
N ALA A 199 11.64 12.98 1.71
CA ALA A 199 10.26 12.88 2.16
C ALA A 199 9.30 12.51 1.03
N HIS A 200 8.25 11.82 1.42
CA HIS A 200 7.16 11.41 0.54
C HIS A 200 5.85 11.74 1.19
N THR A 201 4.86 12.07 0.37
CA THR A 201 3.49 12.22 0.85
C THR A 201 2.49 11.80 -0.21
N GLY A 202 1.29 11.39 0.20
CA GLY A 202 0.25 10.92 -0.70
C GLY A 202 -0.92 10.30 0.05
N PHE A 203 -1.74 9.54 -0.67
CA PHE A 203 -2.93 8.93 -0.10
C PHE A 203 -2.93 7.40 -0.28
N ASN A 204 -3.46 6.71 0.73
CA ASN A 204 -3.82 5.31 0.70
C ASN A 204 -5.28 5.14 1.16
N GLN A 205 -5.91 4.01 0.85
CA GLN A 205 -7.25 3.66 1.30
C GLN A 205 -7.21 2.35 2.09
N TYR A 206 -7.90 2.35 3.22
CA TYR A 206 -8.13 1.17 4.04
C TYR A 206 -9.62 0.82 3.97
N VAL A 207 -9.90 -0.47 4.12
CA VAL A 207 -11.27 -0.98 4.26
C VAL A 207 -11.47 -1.38 5.71
N GLU A 208 -12.63 -1.04 6.25
CA GLU A 208 -13.04 -1.40 7.61
C GLU A 208 -12.18 -0.75 8.72
N GLY A 209 -12.65 -0.83 9.96
CA GLY A 209 -12.01 -0.22 11.14
C GLY A 209 -12.40 1.24 11.40
N GLY A 210 -12.31 1.64 12.67
CA GLY A 210 -12.52 3.03 13.08
C GLY A 210 -11.32 3.92 12.72
N LEU A 211 -11.56 5.23 12.54
CA LEU A 211 -10.53 6.19 12.12
C LEU A 211 -9.27 6.14 12.99
N THR A 212 -9.41 6.01 14.31
CA THR A 212 -8.28 5.90 15.24
C THR A 212 -7.43 4.67 14.97
N GLY A 213 -8.05 3.48 14.96
CA GLY A 213 -7.31 2.23 14.72
C GLY A 213 -6.66 2.20 13.34
N VAL A 214 -7.33 2.75 12.31
CA VAL A 214 -6.75 2.88 10.97
C VAL A 214 -5.57 3.85 10.96
N ALA A 215 -5.65 4.99 11.63
CA ALA A 215 -4.55 5.96 11.69
C ALA A 215 -3.31 5.37 12.40
N GLU A 216 -3.50 4.70 13.54
CA GLU A 216 -2.44 4.04 14.30
C GLU A 216 -1.81 2.89 13.51
N HIS A 217 -2.63 2.02 12.92
CA HIS A 217 -2.17 0.92 12.08
C HIS A 217 -1.36 1.45 10.89
N ALA A 218 -1.88 2.47 10.19
CA ALA A 218 -1.16 3.09 9.09
C ALA A 218 0.16 3.70 9.55
N ALA A 219 0.19 4.47 10.65
CA ALA A 219 1.41 5.10 11.15
C ALA A 219 2.51 4.06 11.43
N LYS A 220 2.14 2.97 12.13
CA LYS A 220 3.07 1.87 12.44
C LYS A 220 3.53 1.14 11.18
N LYS A 221 2.60 0.78 10.28
CA LYS A 221 2.91 0.04 9.05
C LYS A 221 3.80 0.82 8.11
N TRP A 222 3.52 2.10 7.90
CA TRP A 222 4.33 2.97 7.04
C TRP A 222 5.70 3.25 7.66
N ALA A 223 5.79 3.45 8.98
CA ALA A 223 7.07 3.59 9.67
C ALA A 223 7.93 2.31 9.58
N ALA A 224 7.33 1.13 9.74
CA ALA A 224 8.05 -0.13 9.63
C ALA A 224 8.53 -0.39 8.20
N ASN A 225 7.63 -0.30 7.21
CA ASN A 225 7.96 -0.63 5.83
C ASN A 225 8.95 0.36 5.20
N ALA A 226 8.85 1.65 5.53
CA ALA A 226 9.71 2.65 4.90
C ALA A 226 11.13 2.71 5.49
N TYR A 227 11.32 2.21 6.71
CA TYR A 227 12.55 2.39 7.47
C TYR A 227 13.16 1.08 8.00
N THR A 228 12.72 -0.05 7.48
CA THR A 228 13.33 -1.37 7.76
C THR A 228 13.89 -1.93 6.46
N SER A 229 15.21 -2.07 6.39
CA SER A 229 15.91 -2.71 5.29
C SER A 229 16.25 -4.15 5.63
N GLU A 230 16.33 -5.03 4.63
CA GLU A 230 16.78 -6.40 4.82
C GLU A 230 18.25 -6.41 5.29
N GLY A 231 18.56 -7.21 6.31
CA GLY A 231 19.90 -7.31 6.90
C GLY A 231 20.23 -6.24 7.93
N ASP A 232 19.46 -5.15 8.03
CA ASP A 232 19.67 -4.10 9.02
C ASP A 232 18.88 -4.34 10.32
N PRO A 233 19.39 -3.87 11.47
CA PRO A 233 18.61 -3.87 12.71
C PRO A 233 17.33 -3.03 12.58
N ALA A 234 16.20 -3.63 12.95
CA ALA A 234 14.90 -2.95 12.88
C ALA A 234 14.87 -1.63 13.69
N PRO A 235 14.27 -0.56 13.14
CA PRO A 235 14.21 0.73 13.81
C PRO A 235 13.38 0.68 15.09
N SER A 236 13.56 1.66 15.96
CA SER A 236 12.63 1.88 17.08
C SER A 236 11.50 2.79 16.62
N ILE A 237 10.25 2.34 16.78
CA ILE A 237 9.05 3.08 16.37
C ILE A 237 8.21 3.39 17.61
N ALA A 238 7.94 4.67 17.85
CA ALA A 238 7.07 5.15 18.92
C ALA A 238 5.89 5.93 18.34
N LEU A 239 4.66 5.50 18.64
CA LEU A 239 3.46 6.24 18.27
C LEU A 239 3.12 7.29 19.32
N LYS A 240 2.78 8.50 18.89
CA LYS A 240 2.12 9.50 19.73
C LYS A 240 0.64 9.18 19.87
N ALA A 241 0.05 9.71 20.94
CA ALA A 241 -1.38 9.61 21.18
C ALA A 241 -2.18 10.15 19.97
N PRO A 242 -3.25 9.48 19.54
CA PRO A 242 -4.10 9.97 18.46
C PRO A 242 -4.75 11.32 18.78
N GLU A 243 -4.76 12.22 17.80
CA GLU A 243 -5.35 13.55 17.92
C GLU A 243 -6.54 13.71 16.97
N SER A 244 -7.65 14.24 17.48
CA SER A 244 -8.79 14.62 16.63
C SER A 244 -8.45 15.86 15.81
N VAL A 245 -8.58 15.76 14.49
CA VAL A 245 -8.27 16.85 13.55
C VAL A 245 -9.42 17.10 12.58
N LYS A 246 -9.34 18.23 11.86
CA LYS A 246 -10.24 18.55 10.76
C LYS A 246 -9.45 18.66 9.45
N ALA A 247 -9.86 17.88 8.46
CA ALA A 247 -9.44 18.05 7.08
C ALA A 247 -10.54 18.80 6.32
N GLY A 248 -10.46 20.13 6.34
CA GLY A 248 -11.57 21.00 5.94
C GLY A 248 -12.82 20.74 6.78
N ARG A 249 -13.91 20.31 6.12
CA ARG A 249 -15.19 19.94 6.78
C ARG A 249 -15.25 18.50 7.29
N LYS A 250 -14.27 17.64 6.95
CA LYS A 250 -14.24 16.25 7.41
C LYS A 250 -13.55 16.17 8.78
N LYS A 251 -14.17 15.45 9.72
CA LYS A 251 -13.49 15.01 10.95
C LYS A 251 -12.49 13.91 10.59
N GLY A 252 -11.33 13.92 11.24
CA GLY A 252 -10.29 12.92 11.06
C GLY A 252 -9.50 12.67 12.33
N VAL A 253 -8.60 11.70 12.27
CA VAL A 253 -7.66 11.38 13.34
C VAL A 253 -6.25 11.46 12.80
N HIS A 254 -5.40 12.23 13.46
CA HIS A 254 -3.97 12.32 13.18
C HIS A 254 -3.20 11.43 14.15
N VAL A 255 -2.25 10.66 13.64
CA VAL A 255 -1.25 9.96 14.43
C VAL A 255 0.13 10.29 13.87
N GLN A 256 1.10 10.45 14.77
CA GLN A 256 2.51 10.59 14.42
C GLN A 256 3.28 9.38 14.96
N ALA A 257 4.10 8.78 14.12
CA ALA A 257 5.16 7.87 14.53
C ALA A 257 6.50 8.60 14.51
N ASP A 258 7.23 8.54 15.63
CA ASP A 258 8.64 8.90 15.69
C ASP A 258 9.47 7.64 15.46
N VAL A 259 10.45 7.74 14.56
CA VAL A 259 11.28 6.60 14.15
C VAL A 259 12.74 6.92 14.43
N VAL A 260 13.44 5.99 15.07
CA VAL A 260 14.89 6.08 15.32
C VAL A 260 15.58 4.96 14.55
N MET A 261 16.49 5.33 13.66
CA MET A 261 17.23 4.36 12.85
C MET A 261 18.28 3.68 13.70
N LYS A 262 18.38 2.36 13.57
CA LYS A 262 19.50 1.58 14.12
C LYS A 262 20.49 1.17 13.04
N ALA A 263 20.06 1.18 11.78
CA ALA A 263 20.92 1.02 10.63
C ALA A 263 21.97 2.14 10.57
N THR A 264 23.10 1.85 9.94
CA THR A 264 24.18 2.81 9.71
C THR A 264 24.46 2.91 8.23
N GLY A 265 24.65 4.12 7.73
CA GLY A 265 24.99 4.36 6.32
C GLY A 265 25.13 5.85 6.09
N ARG A 266 25.75 6.23 4.96
CA ARG A 266 25.98 7.65 4.68
C ARG A 266 24.66 8.39 4.45
N CYS A 267 23.68 7.70 3.87
CA CYS A 267 22.39 8.27 3.52
C CYS A 267 21.30 8.02 4.57
N VAL A 268 21.56 7.12 5.53
CA VAL A 268 20.62 6.76 6.59
C VAL A 268 20.45 7.93 7.55
N PRO A 269 19.23 8.50 7.68
CA PRO A 269 18.99 9.57 8.64
C PRO A 269 19.02 8.99 10.07
N PRO A 270 19.40 9.76 11.11
CA PRO A 270 19.34 9.26 12.49
C PRO A 270 17.89 9.04 12.96
N THR A 271 16.95 9.84 12.44
CA THR A 271 15.54 9.79 12.83
C THR A 271 14.63 10.08 11.64
N ALA A 272 13.35 9.71 11.76
CA ALA A 272 12.31 10.10 10.82
C ALA A 272 10.99 10.31 11.54
N VAL A 273 10.04 10.95 10.85
CA VAL A 273 8.66 11.08 11.29
C VAL A 273 7.70 10.56 10.23
N VAL A 274 6.66 9.87 10.68
CA VAL A 274 5.53 9.47 9.82
C VAL A 274 4.25 10.08 10.38
N HIS A 275 3.58 10.89 9.59
CA HIS A 275 2.28 11.45 9.91
C HIS A 275 1.21 10.75 9.10
N THR A 276 0.15 10.29 9.77
CA THR A 276 -1.04 9.75 9.11
C THR A 276 -2.28 10.54 9.52
N VAL A 277 -3.14 10.88 8.56
CA VAL A 277 -4.45 11.49 8.86
C VAL A 277 -5.54 10.64 8.22
N ALA A 278 -6.29 9.92 9.06
CA ALA A 278 -7.42 9.10 8.65
C ALA A 278 -8.71 9.94 8.61
N VAL A 279 -9.43 9.88 7.50
CA VAL A 279 -10.74 10.52 7.31
C VAL A 279 -11.72 9.54 6.64
N PRO A 280 -13.04 9.74 6.78
CA PRO A 280 -14.01 8.99 5.99
C PRO A 280 -13.70 9.10 4.49
N GLY A 281 -13.62 7.94 3.84
CA GLY A 281 -13.36 7.81 2.41
C GLY A 281 -14.56 8.18 1.55
N VAL A 282 -14.41 8.05 0.23
CA VAL A 282 -15.46 8.41 -0.75
C VAL A 282 -16.63 7.41 -0.74
N GLY A 283 -16.39 6.15 -0.35
CA GLY A 283 -17.42 5.12 -0.25
C GLY A 283 -17.69 4.65 1.18
N PRO A 284 -18.86 4.02 1.43
CA PRO A 284 -19.19 3.47 2.73
C PRO A 284 -18.16 2.41 3.17
N GLY A 285 -17.80 2.42 4.45
CA GLY A 285 -16.81 1.48 5.03
C GLY A 285 -15.35 1.71 4.59
N LYS A 286 -15.06 2.75 3.79
CA LYS A 286 -13.71 3.09 3.36
C LYS A 286 -13.14 4.22 4.21
N THR A 287 -11.85 4.11 4.52
CA THR A 287 -11.08 5.17 5.18
C THR A 287 -9.99 5.64 4.24
N THR A 288 -9.97 6.94 3.94
CA THR A 288 -8.84 7.57 3.22
C THR A 288 -7.81 7.98 4.26
N VAL A 289 -6.56 7.61 4.05
CA VAL A 289 -5.44 7.99 4.89
C VAL A 289 -4.48 8.84 4.08
N PHE A 290 -4.24 10.05 4.53
CA PHE A 290 -3.09 10.84 4.09
C PHE A 290 -1.85 10.35 4.82
N ILE A 291 -0.74 10.19 4.10
CA ILE A 291 0.55 9.76 4.64
C ILE A 291 1.59 10.83 4.30
N LEU A 292 2.44 11.16 5.26
CA LEU A 292 3.67 11.92 5.04
C LEU A 292 4.79 11.24 5.83
N LEU A 293 5.85 10.82 5.14
CA LEU A 293 7.07 10.30 5.74
C LEU A 293 8.19 11.31 5.47
N ALA A 294 9.01 11.61 6.47
CA ALA A 294 10.12 12.55 6.30
C ALA A 294 11.32 12.19 7.19
N ASP A 295 12.49 12.13 6.57
CA ASP A 295 13.78 12.03 7.23
C ASP A 295 14.03 13.26 8.11
N GLN A 296 14.66 13.06 9.27
CA GLN A 296 14.95 14.11 10.25
C GLN A 296 16.39 13.98 10.77
N GLY A 297 16.96 15.10 11.22
CA GLY A 297 18.32 15.14 11.75
C GLY A 297 19.41 15.14 10.69
N VAL A 298 19.06 15.39 9.42
CA VAL A 298 20.00 15.62 8.30
C VAL A 298 19.85 17.05 7.78
N PRO A 299 20.91 17.68 7.21
CA PRO A 299 20.87 19.09 6.79
C PRO A 299 19.81 19.42 5.73
N ASP A 300 19.45 18.45 4.90
CA ASP A 300 18.50 18.54 3.80
C ASP A 300 17.11 17.97 4.13
N ALA A 301 16.82 17.75 5.42
CA ALA A 301 15.52 17.28 5.89
C ALA A 301 14.39 18.26 5.55
N ALA A 302 13.18 17.71 5.33
CA ALA A 302 11.99 18.53 5.11
C ALA A 302 11.73 19.42 6.34
N PRO A 303 11.57 20.76 6.17
CA PRO A 303 11.37 21.66 7.30
C PRO A 303 10.09 21.32 8.08
N LYS A 304 10.18 21.22 9.41
CA LYS A 304 9.02 20.95 10.29
C LYS A 304 7.85 21.92 10.05
N ALA A 305 8.14 23.19 9.78
CA ALA A 305 7.13 24.19 9.46
C ALA A 305 6.41 23.92 8.13
N ALA A 306 7.12 23.37 7.13
CA ALA A 306 6.51 22.94 5.88
C ALA A 306 5.62 21.71 6.10
N ILE A 307 6.10 20.69 6.82
CA ILE A 307 5.32 19.50 7.19
C ILE A 307 4.00 19.89 7.87
N LYS A 308 4.06 20.79 8.87
CA LYS A 308 2.87 21.28 9.57
C LYS A 308 1.88 21.99 8.64
N LYS A 309 2.37 22.78 7.68
CA LYS A 309 1.52 23.46 6.69
C LYS A 309 0.89 22.49 5.70
N ILE A 310 1.63 21.46 5.25
CA ILE A 310 1.09 20.38 4.40
C ILE A 310 -0.07 19.70 5.14
N LEU A 311 0.13 19.26 6.39
CA LEU A 311 -0.92 18.65 7.20
C LEU A 311 -2.14 19.58 7.38
N GLY A 312 -1.91 20.87 7.65
CA GLY A 312 -2.97 21.88 7.81
C GLY A 312 -3.70 22.26 6.53
N SER A 313 -3.20 21.85 5.36
CA SER A 313 -3.81 22.10 4.06
C SER A 313 -4.84 21.05 3.64
N LEU A 314 -4.87 19.90 4.35
CA LEU A 314 -5.77 18.79 4.06
C LEU A 314 -7.23 19.22 4.01
N ARG A 315 -7.91 18.83 2.93
CA ARG A 315 -9.31 19.19 2.66
C ARG A 315 -9.95 18.23 1.66
N PRO A 316 -11.28 18.16 1.58
CA PRO A 316 -11.95 17.52 0.45
C PRO A 316 -11.51 18.15 -0.87
N SER A 317 -11.37 17.33 -1.91
CA SER A 317 -11.22 17.78 -3.30
C SER A 317 -12.50 18.44 -3.81
#